data_AF-A0A454VXU8-F1
#
_entry.id   AF-A0A454VXU8-F1
#
_cell.length_a   1.000
_cell.length_b   1.000
_cell.length_c   1.000
_cell.angle_alpha   90.00
_cell.angle_beta   90.00
_cell.angle_gamma   90.00
#
_symmetry.space_group_name_H-M   'P 1'
#
loop_
_entity.id
_entity.type
_entity.pdbx_description
1 polymer ?
#
loop_
_entity_poly.entity_id
_entity_poly.type
_entity_poly.pdbx_seq_one_letter_code
_entity_poly.pdbx_strand_id
1 'polypeptide(L)'
;MEARGDGFVHLYDRAKQQLRLQTDRPTAVRQAVHACRKAGTVFVLGVFTGLVDKFPLGAVVNKGLTVRGAQMHGQRYVPMLLDRLTAGELRTSHLATHTVSLDEAPKAYDMFKHKTDGCVRAVIRPGA
;
A
#
# COMPACT_ATOMS: atom_id res chain seq x y z
N MET A 1 1.92 1.72 7.16
CA MET A 1 1.25 0.92 6.09
C MET A 1 1.44 -0.55 6.45
N GLU A 2 0.46 -1.14 7.13
CA GLU A 2 0.62 -2.47 7.74
C GLU A 2 -0.09 -3.52 6.88
N ALA A 3 0.69 -4.44 6.31
CA ALA A 3 0.14 -5.70 5.82
C ALA A 3 -0.12 -6.61 7.04
N ARG A 4 -1.37 -6.70 7.48
CA ARG A 4 -1.78 -7.68 8.49
C ARG A 4 -1.89 -9.04 7.82
N GLY A 5 -1.28 -10.05 8.42
CA GLY A 5 -1.45 -11.45 8.04
C GLY A 5 -1.76 -12.27 9.29
N ASP A 6 -2.41 -13.41 9.13
CA ASP A 6 -2.84 -14.25 10.26
C ASP A 6 -2.02 -15.57 10.29
N GLY A 7 -1.78 -16.12 11.49
CA GLY A 7 -1.16 -17.44 11.69
C GLY A 7 0.33 -17.45 12.08
N PHE A 8 0.94 -18.64 12.07
CA PHE A 8 2.32 -18.89 12.57
C PHE A 8 3.40 -18.06 11.85
N VAL A 9 3.22 -17.80 10.55
CA VAL A 9 4.14 -16.97 9.76
C VAL A 9 4.12 -15.51 10.23
N HIS A 10 2.96 -14.99 10.64
CA HIS A 10 2.84 -13.64 11.19
C HIS A 10 3.52 -13.52 12.57
N LEU A 11 3.41 -14.55 13.42
CA LEU A 11 4.10 -14.57 14.71
C LEU A 11 5.63 -14.56 14.54
N TYR A 12 6.14 -15.34 13.57
CA TYR A 12 7.56 -15.36 13.23
C TYR A 12 8.07 -14.02 12.68
N ASP A 13 7.33 -13.40 11.75
CA ASP A 13 7.69 -12.09 11.19
C ASP A 13 7.61 -10.99 12.28
N ARG A 14 6.63 -11.05 13.18
CA ARG A 14 6.51 -10.13 14.33
C ARG A 14 7.68 -10.27 15.32
N ALA A 15 8.09 -11.50 15.63
CA ALA A 15 9.23 -11.76 16.49
C ALA A 15 10.55 -11.24 15.88
N LYS A 16 10.79 -11.50 14.58
CA LYS A 16 11.94 -10.94 13.87
C LYS A 16 11.93 -9.41 13.83
N GLN A 17 10.75 -8.81 13.65
CA GLN A 17 10.61 -7.36 13.68
C GLN A 17 10.95 -6.77 15.06
N GLN A 18 10.46 -7.38 16.14
CA GLN A 18 10.78 -6.93 17.51
C GLN A 18 12.27 -6.99 17.81
N LEU A 19 12.96 -7.98 17.25
CA LEU A 19 14.41 -8.13 17.34
C LEU A 19 15.19 -7.26 16.33
N ARG A 20 14.51 -6.43 15.52
CA ARG A 20 15.09 -5.64 14.42
C ARG A 20 15.85 -6.47 13.37
N LEU A 21 15.55 -7.77 13.28
CA LEU A 21 16.14 -8.70 12.31
C LEU A 21 15.43 -8.67 10.95
N GLN A 22 14.34 -7.92 10.81
CA GLN A 22 13.63 -7.69 9.56
C GLN A 22 13.64 -6.20 9.20
N THR A 23 14.25 -5.89 8.05
CA THR A 23 14.32 -4.52 7.52
C THR A 23 13.06 -4.14 6.74
N ASP A 24 12.26 -5.13 6.32
CA ASP A 24 11.03 -4.91 5.54
C ASP A 24 9.95 -5.99 5.77
N ARG A 25 8.70 -5.71 5.38
CA ARG A 25 7.53 -6.61 5.60
C ARG A 25 6.97 -7.19 4.29
N PRO A 26 7.44 -8.39 3.86
CA PRO A 26 7.07 -8.97 2.56
C PRO A 26 5.81 -9.86 2.58
N THR A 27 5.07 -9.95 3.69
CA THR A 27 3.96 -10.91 3.88
C THR A 27 2.96 -10.89 2.74
N ALA A 28 2.45 -9.71 2.37
CA ALA A 28 1.50 -9.54 1.28
C ALA A 28 2.10 -9.93 -0.09
N VAL A 29 3.38 -9.62 -0.33
CA VAL A 29 4.06 -9.98 -1.59
C VAL A 29 4.23 -11.50 -1.70
N ARG A 30 4.59 -12.17 -0.60
CA ARG A 30 4.68 -13.64 -0.56
C ARG A 30 3.31 -14.27 -0.87
N GLN A 31 2.26 -13.79 -0.22
CA GLN A 31 0.90 -14.26 -0.49
C GLN A 31 0.48 -14.04 -1.94
N ALA A 32 0.78 -12.87 -2.52
CA ALA A 32 0.50 -12.56 -3.91
C ALA A 32 1.19 -13.54 -4.88
N VAL A 33 2.46 -13.89 -4.65
CA VAL A 33 3.18 -14.89 -5.46
C VAL A 33 2.51 -16.27 -5.38
N HIS A 34 2.09 -16.70 -4.20
CA HIS A 34 1.42 -17.99 -4.02
C HIS A 34 0.00 -18.01 -4.59
N ALA A 35 -0.72 -16.88 -4.56
CA ALA A 35 -2.07 -16.76 -5.12
C ALA A 35 -2.08 -16.55 -6.64
N CYS A 36 -1.02 -15.98 -7.23
CA CYS A 36 -0.97 -15.69 -8.65
C CYS A 36 -0.99 -16.98 -9.51
N ARG A 37 -1.76 -16.96 -10.59
CA ARG A 37 -1.84 -18.05 -11.57
C ARG A 37 -0.51 -18.24 -12.30
N LYS A 38 -0.27 -19.44 -12.85
CA LYS A 38 0.88 -19.71 -13.72
C LYS A 38 0.90 -18.73 -14.91
N ALA A 39 2.10 -18.34 -15.32
CA ALA A 39 2.38 -17.30 -16.32
C ALA A 39 1.70 -15.94 -16.02
N GLY A 40 1.43 -15.66 -14.74
CA GLY A 40 0.82 -14.41 -14.30
C GLY A 40 1.84 -13.32 -13.97
N THR A 41 1.35 -12.15 -13.58
CA THR A 41 2.16 -11.00 -13.17
C THR A 41 1.85 -10.61 -11.73
N VAL A 42 2.89 -10.42 -10.92
CA VAL A 42 2.80 -9.82 -9.58
C VAL A 42 3.40 -8.43 -9.63
N PHE A 43 2.56 -7.41 -9.43
CA PHE A 43 2.99 -6.02 -9.38
C PHE A 43 3.10 -5.55 -7.93
N VAL A 44 4.30 -5.15 -7.53
CA VAL A 44 4.60 -4.70 -6.17
C VAL A 44 4.65 -3.18 -6.15
N LEU A 45 3.64 -2.57 -5.53
CA LEU A 45 3.53 -1.14 -5.29
C LEU A 45 3.63 -0.88 -3.79
N GLY A 46 4.55 -0.01 -3.37
CA GLY A 46 4.73 0.33 -1.96
C GLY A 46 6.15 0.86 -1.69
N VAL A 47 6.43 1.15 -0.43
CA VAL A 47 7.75 1.56 0.03
C VAL A 47 8.44 0.36 0.65
N PHE A 48 9.48 -0.13 -0.02
CA PHE A 48 10.41 -1.16 0.46
C PHE A 48 11.80 -0.55 0.37
N THR A 49 12.49 -0.44 1.51
CA THR A 49 13.80 0.24 1.63
C THR A 49 14.90 -0.70 2.10
N GLY A 50 14.55 -1.91 2.54
CA GLY A 50 15.44 -2.91 3.09
C GLY A 50 15.49 -4.20 2.29
N LEU A 51 16.26 -5.16 2.81
CA LEU A 51 16.32 -6.50 2.26
C LEU A 51 15.12 -7.33 2.76
N VAL A 52 14.58 -8.13 1.85
CA VAL A 52 13.46 -9.04 2.12
C VAL A 52 13.97 -10.46 2.28
N ASP A 53 13.78 -11.02 3.47
CA ASP A 53 14.04 -12.44 3.73
C ASP A 53 12.99 -13.35 3.07
N LYS A 54 13.36 -14.61 2.78
CA LYS A 54 12.45 -15.69 2.36
C LYS A 54 11.51 -15.29 1.21
N PHE A 55 12.05 -14.59 0.21
CA PHE A 55 11.30 -14.35 -1.02
C PHE A 55 11.06 -15.69 -1.74
N PRO A 56 9.82 -16.04 -2.14
CA PRO A 56 9.47 -17.37 -2.68
C PRO A 56 9.91 -17.51 -4.14
N LEU A 57 11.21 -17.39 -4.42
CA LEU A 57 11.78 -17.41 -5.76
C LEU A 57 11.46 -18.72 -6.50
N GLY A 58 11.47 -19.86 -5.81
CA GLY A 58 11.09 -21.14 -6.41
C GLY A 58 9.65 -21.13 -6.94
N ALA A 59 8.71 -20.50 -6.22
CA ALA A 59 7.33 -20.37 -6.70
C ALA A 59 7.23 -19.41 -7.90
N VAL A 60 8.00 -18.32 -7.90
CA VAL A 60 8.10 -17.38 -9.03
C VAL A 60 8.55 -18.11 -10.30
N VAL A 61 9.65 -18.88 -10.21
CA VAL A 61 10.24 -19.59 -11.35
C VAL A 61 9.34 -20.72 -11.84
N ASN A 62 8.89 -21.61 -10.95
CA ASN A 62 8.07 -22.76 -11.32
C ASN A 62 6.70 -22.39 -11.90
N LYS A 63 6.17 -21.23 -11.51
CA LYS A 63 4.94 -20.69 -12.11
C LYS A 63 5.21 -19.80 -13.32
N GLY A 64 6.45 -19.50 -13.68
CA GLY A 64 6.78 -18.60 -14.79
C GLY A 64 6.24 -17.18 -14.58
N LEU A 65 6.29 -16.65 -13.35
CA LEU A 65 5.70 -15.34 -13.04
C LEU A 65 6.59 -14.19 -13.52
N THR A 66 5.96 -13.13 -13.99
CA THR A 66 6.59 -11.81 -14.09
C THR A 66 6.43 -11.07 -12.78
N VAL A 67 7.53 -10.62 -12.17
CA VAL A 67 7.49 -9.75 -10.98
C VAL A 67 7.94 -8.36 -11.38
N ARG A 68 7.14 -7.34 -11.08
CA ARG A 68 7.44 -5.95 -11.41
C ARG A 68 7.25 -5.06 -10.19
N GLY A 69 8.27 -4.29 -9.84
CA GLY A 69 8.19 -3.23 -8.83
C GLY A 69 7.90 -1.88 -9.46
N ALA A 70 7.27 -0.98 -8.69
CA ALA A 70 7.16 0.43 -9.06
C ALA A 70 6.93 1.34 -7.84
N GLN A 71 7.28 2.61 -8.02
CA GLN A 71 6.69 3.72 -7.28
C GLN A 71 5.59 4.36 -8.14
N MET A 72 4.72 5.16 -7.52
CA MET A 72 3.68 5.87 -8.26
C MET A 72 4.30 6.84 -9.28
N HIS A 73 4.07 6.61 -10.57
CA HIS A 73 4.51 7.51 -11.65
C HIS A 73 3.57 8.71 -11.82
N GLY A 74 3.41 9.51 -10.76
CA GLY A 74 2.43 10.60 -10.69
C GLY A 74 2.52 11.53 -11.90
N GLN A 75 3.70 12.09 -12.17
CA GLN A 75 3.91 13.07 -13.26
C GLN A 75 3.44 12.57 -14.64
N ARG A 76 3.60 11.27 -14.91
CA ARG A 76 3.18 10.68 -16.19
C ARG A 76 1.66 10.56 -16.31
N TYR A 77 0.97 10.21 -15.22
CA TYR A 77 -0.44 9.86 -15.26
C TYR A 77 -1.38 10.97 -14.80
N VAL A 78 -0.89 11.95 -14.03
CA VAL A 78 -1.72 13.05 -13.50
C VAL A 78 -2.49 13.79 -14.60
N PRO A 79 -1.89 14.21 -15.75
CA PRO A 79 -2.64 14.90 -16.79
C PRO A 79 -3.82 14.08 -17.32
N MET A 80 -3.57 12.82 -17.70
CA MET A 80 -4.61 11.89 -18.16
C MET A 80 -5.71 11.67 -17.12
N LEU A 81 -5.35 11.57 -15.83
CA LEU A 81 -6.33 11.39 -14.75
C LEU A 81 -7.20 12.64 -14.56
N LEU A 82 -6.65 13.83 -14.70
CA LEU A 82 -7.40 15.09 -14.63
C LEU A 82 -8.36 15.25 -15.81
N ASP A 83 -7.95 14.86 -17.01
CA ASP A 83 -8.82 14.87 -18.20
C ASP A 83 -10.04 13.95 -17.99
N ARG A 84 -9.80 12.74 -17.49
CA ARG A 84 -10.87 11.76 -17.19
C ARG A 84 -11.79 12.18 -16.05
N LEU A 85 -11.25 12.89 -15.03
CA LEU A 85 -12.06 13.49 -13.97
C LEU A 85 -12.98 14.57 -14.53
N THR A 86 -12.46 15.43 -15.41
CA THR A 86 -13.22 16.51 -16.06
C THR A 86 -14.30 15.94 -16.99
N ALA A 87 -14.00 14.86 -17.71
CA ALA A 87 -14.96 14.14 -18.55
C ALA A 87 -16.03 13.36 -17.75
N GLY A 88 -15.92 13.29 -16.43
CA GLY A 88 -16.86 12.56 -15.57
C GLY A 88 -16.68 11.03 -15.57
N GLU A 89 -15.66 10.51 -16.25
CA GLU A 89 -15.34 9.07 -16.31
C GLU A 89 -14.81 8.54 -14.97
N LEU A 90 -14.24 9.42 -14.15
CA LEU A 90 -13.72 9.10 -12.83
C LEU A 90 -14.40 9.99 -11.78
N ARG A 91 -14.88 9.39 -10.69
CA ARG A 91 -15.38 10.12 -9.51
C ARG A 91 -14.61 9.72 -8.27
N THR A 92 -13.79 10.63 -7.75
CA THR A 92 -12.88 10.38 -6.62
C THR A 92 -13.29 11.10 -5.33
N SER A 93 -14.43 11.79 -5.32
CA SER A 93 -14.92 12.54 -4.16
C SER A 93 -15.11 11.65 -2.92
N HIS A 94 -15.57 10.42 -3.11
CA HIS A 94 -15.76 9.43 -2.04
C HIS A 94 -14.47 9.07 -1.29
N LEU A 95 -13.28 9.31 -1.89
CA LEU A 95 -12.01 9.07 -1.23
C LEU A 95 -11.73 10.11 -0.14
N ALA A 96 -12.23 11.35 -0.27
CA ALA A 96 -12.10 12.40 0.76
C ALA A 96 -13.10 12.15 1.89
N THR A 97 -12.81 11.19 2.78
CA THR A 97 -13.76 10.79 3.82
C THR A 97 -13.90 11.84 4.92
N HIS A 98 -12.86 12.62 5.20
CA HIS A 98 -12.89 13.69 6.20
C HIS A 98 -12.33 14.96 5.61
N THR A 99 -12.97 16.09 5.87
CA THR A 99 -12.46 17.42 5.51
C THR A 99 -12.42 18.27 6.76
N VAL A 100 -11.28 18.88 7.04
CA VAL A 100 -11.02 19.65 8.25
C VAL A 100 -10.35 20.99 7.93
N SER A 101 -10.41 21.94 8.86
CA SER A 101 -9.62 23.17 8.78
C SER A 101 -8.14 22.90 9.03
N LEU A 102 -7.29 23.91 8.80
CA LEU A 102 -5.86 23.81 9.10
C LEU A 102 -5.59 23.61 10.61
N ASP A 103 -6.38 24.27 11.48
CA ASP A 103 -6.23 24.18 12.93
C ASP A 103 -6.51 22.76 13.46
N GLU A 104 -7.37 22.02 12.76
CA GLU A 104 -7.72 20.64 13.07
C GLU A 104 -6.77 19.60 12.45
N ALA A 105 -5.74 20.03 11.70
CA ALA A 105 -4.79 19.12 11.07
C ALA A 105 -4.17 18.10 12.04
N PRO A 106 -3.75 18.44 13.28
CA PRO A 106 -3.22 17.46 14.23
C PRO A 106 -4.20 16.31 14.52
N LYS A 107 -5.49 16.63 14.68
CA LYS A 107 -6.56 15.64 14.90
C LYS A 107 -6.75 14.75 13.67
N ALA A 108 -6.71 15.32 12.48
CA ALA A 108 -6.80 14.55 11.23
C ALA A 108 -5.62 13.58 11.06
N TYR A 109 -4.39 13.99 11.40
CA TYR A 109 -3.23 13.11 11.40
C TYR A 109 -3.37 11.96 12.41
N ASP A 110 -3.84 12.26 13.62
CA ASP A 110 -4.07 11.26 14.66
C ASP A 110 -5.09 10.21 14.20
N MET A 111 -6.23 10.67 13.69
CA MET A 111 -7.29 9.82 13.14
C MET A 111 -6.80 8.92 12.00
N PHE A 112 -6.03 9.47 11.04
CA PHE A 112 -5.46 8.68 9.94
C PHE A 112 -4.43 7.65 10.42
N LYS A 113 -3.54 8.05 11.34
CA LYS A 113 -2.49 7.18 11.89
C LYS A 113 -3.08 6.01 12.67
N HIS A 114 -4.07 6.30 13.51
CA HIS A 114 -4.73 5.32 14.37
C HIS A 114 -5.90 4.60 13.67
N LYS A 115 -6.22 4.97 12.43
CA LYS A 115 -7.27 4.39 11.59
C LYS A 115 -8.64 4.39 12.27
N THR A 116 -8.94 5.46 12.98
CA THR A 116 -10.22 5.65 13.65
C THR A 116 -11.23 6.28 12.70
N ASP A 117 -12.52 6.18 13.06
CA ASP A 117 -13.64 6.83 12.36
C ASP A 117 -13.75 6.52 10.86
N GLY A 118 -13.22 5.37 10.41
CA GLY A 118 -13.21 5.02 8.99
C GLY A 118 -12.41 6.01 8.13
N CYS A 119 -11.44 6.73 8.69
CA CYS A 119 -10.63 7.69 7.94
C CYS A 119 -9.76 7.00 6.88
N VAL A 120 -10.09 7.22 5.60
CA VAL A 120 -9.31 6.78 4.44
C VAL A 120 -8.43 7.90 3.92
N ARG A 121 -8.98 9.12 3.75
CA ARG A 121 -8.23 10.33 3.37
C ARG A 121 -8.81 11.54 4.09
N ALA A 122 -7.99 12.17 4.91
CA ALA A 122 -8.27 13.50 5.44
C ALA A 122 -7.82 14.57 4.44
N VAL A 123 -8.68 15.54 4.17
CA VAL A 123 -8.39 16.70 3.32
C VAL A 123 -8.34 17.94 4.22
N ILE A 124 -7.20 18.62 4.23
CA ILE A 124 -7.01 19.84 5.02
C ILE A 124 -7.27 21.04 4.10
N ARG A 125 -8.16 21.94 4.51
CA ARG A 125 -8.46 23.18 3.79
C ARG A 125 -7.85 24.38 4.53
N PRO A 126 -6.74 24.95 4.02
CA PRO A 126 -6.14 26.15 4.59
C PRO A 126 -6.97 27.37 4.16
N GLY A 127 -7.83 27.89 5.06
CA GLY A 127 -8.65 29.09 4.82
C GLY A 127 -10.17 28.86 4.77
N ALA A 128 -10.64 27.70 5.23
CA ALA A 128 -12.04 27.48 5.57
C ALA A 128 -12.31 27.84 7.04
#